data_AF-A0A532DN82-F1
#
_entry.id   AF-A0A532DN82-F1
#
_cell.length_a   1.000
_cell.length_b   1.000
_cell.length_c   1.000
_cell.angle_alpha   90.00
_cell.angle_beta   90.00
_cell.angle_gamma   90.00
#
_symmetry.space_group_name_H-M   'P 1'
#
loop_
_entity.id
_entity.type
_entity.pdbx_description
1 polymer ?
#
loop_
_entity_poly.entity_id
_entity_poly.type
_entity_poly.pdbx_seq_one_letter_code
_entity_poly.pdbx_strand_id
1 'polypeptide(L)'
;MGSSVSTINNGLTMELARPVKSAHTDTLNAKNEYIRNTLAPLEREASEEAKLAANESLSHQGKAQAIKTFATRETVPALAWIRKEIERLAAKDQRYRTQFFTIDSGLKDPTERLLTYTYLWSKFDSLDQKSRVTQFVHAANHDQLTVLGAMLGHPLEPMVNEEVKERVLTERAKRLTPRDYDNFEQNHILLEFLTMVREWVARWLFNEIHVDISVLRTNFGDEIAKMFEHQTTGIPVEA
;
A
#
# COMPACT_ATOMS: atom_id res chain seq x y z
N MET A 1 16.21 -19.84 22.95
CA MET A 1 15.27 -18.87 22.34
C MET A 1 15.55 -18.88 20.85
N GLY A 2 14.56 -19.16 19.99
CA GLY A 2 14.79 -19.09 18.54
C GLY A 2 15.05 -17.64 18.13
N SER A 3 16.05 -17.39 17.27
CA SER A 3 16.31 -16.04 16.72
C SER A 3 15.09 -15.58 15.93
N SER A 4 14.61 -14.35 16.11
CA SER A 4 13.41 -13.89 15.41
C SER A 4 13.60 -13.73 13.90
N VAL A 5 14.85 -13.72 13.41
CA VAL A 5 15.15 -13.92 11.98
C VAL A 5 14.61 -15.25 11.50
N SER A 6 14.74 -16.31 12.30
CA SER A 6 14.18 -17.62 11.98
C SER A 6 12.65 -17.59 11.92
N THR A 7 11.98 -16.79 12.75
CA THR A 7 10.53 -16.59 12.68
C THR A 7 10.13 -15.88 11.38
N ILE A 8 10.88 -14.85 10.97
CA ILE A 8 10.66 -14.14 9.70
C ILE A 8 10.87 -15.09 8.52
N ASN A 9 12.00 -15.78 8.50
CA ASN A 9 12.33 -16.74 7.44
C ASN A 9 11.30 -17.86 7.34
N ASN A 10 10.85 -18.42 8.47
CA ASN A 10 9.83 -19.45 8.50
C ASN A 10 8.49 -18.93 7.96
N GLY A 11 8.04 -17.75 8.39
CA GLY A 11 6.78 -17.18 7.89
C GLY A 11 6.81 -16.85 6.40
N LEU A 12 7.92 -16.25 5.92
CA LEU A 12 8.11 -16.00 4.49
C LEU A 12 8.17 -17.29 3.67
N THR A 13 8.85 -18.32 4.20
CA THR A 13 8.92 -19.65 3.56
C THR A 13 7.55 -20.32 3.51
N MET A 14 6.73 -20.20 4.56
CA MET A 14 5.35 -20.68 4.56
C MET A 14 4.48 -19.94 3.54
N GLU A 15 4.71 -18.65 3.33
CA GLU A 15 3.98 -17.86 2.33
C GLU A 15 4.34 -18.21 0.87
N LEU A 16 5.54 -18.73 0.60
CA LEU A 16 5.88 -19.32 -0.71
C LEU A 16 4.98 -20.52 -1.04
N ALA A 17 4.60 -21.30 -0.02
CA ALA A 17 3.77 -22.48 -0.19
C ALA A 17 2.27 -22.16 -0.20
N ARG A 18 1.87 -20.91 0.08
CA ARG A 18 0.47 -20.53 0.23
C ARG A 18 -0.19 -20.20 -1.11
N PRO A 19 -1.18 -20.99 -1.57
CA PRO A 19 -1.99 -20.63 -2.73
C PRO A 19 -2.93 -19.47 -2.37
N VAL A 20 -2.91 -18.42 -3.18
CA VAL A 20 -3.90 -17.33 -3.10
C VAL A 20 -4.92 -17.59 -4.21
N LYS A 21 -6.10 -18.11 -3.84
CA LYS A 21 -7.13 -18.60 -4.78
C LYS A 21 -7.60 -17.55 -5.81
N SER A 22 -7.43 -16.27 -5.52
CA SER A 22 -7.83 -15.13 -6.37
C SER A 22 -6.66 -14.45 -7.09
N ALA A 23 -5.42 -14.91 -6.90
CA ALA A 23 -4.26 -14.27 -7.52
C ALA A 23 -3.95 -14.88 -8.89
N HIS A 24 -3.66 -14.01 -9.84
CA HIS A 24 -3.14 -14.41 -11.14
C HIS A 24 -1.77 -15.07 -11.02
N THR A 25 -1.44 -15.95 -11.97
CA THR A 25 -0.12 -16.60 -12.03
C THR A 25 1.02 -15.59 -12.00
N ASP A 26 0.90 -14.48 -12.73
CA ASP A 26 1.93 -13.43 -12.75
C ASP A 26 2.06 -12.70 -11.40
N THR A 27 0.94 -12.46 -10.72
CA THR A 27 0.92 -11.91 -9.35
C THR A 27 1.60 -12.86 -8.37
N LEU A 28 1.31 -14.16 -8.46
CA LEU A 28 1.94 -15.18 -7.63
C LEU A 28 3.44 -15.27 -7.91
N ASN A 29 3.85 -15.19 -9.17
CA ASN A 29 5.26 -15.18 -9.57
C ASN A 29 5.99 -13.95 -8.98
N ALA A 30 5.40 -12.76 -9.11
CA ALA A 30 5.95 -11.54 -8.53
C ALA A 30 6.04 -11.63 -6.99
N LYS A 31 5.00 -12.12 -6.31
CA LYS A 31 5.01 -12.36 -4.86
C LYS A 31 6.16 -13.30 -4.46
N ASN A 32 6.33 -14.40 -5.20
CA ASN A 32 7.37 -15.38 -4.92
C ASN A 32 8.78 -14.81 -5.17
N GLU A 33 8.94 -13.97 -6.19
CA GLU A 33 10.18 -13.24 -6.43
C GLU A 33 10.49 -12.27 -5.28
N TYR A 34 9.50 -11.50 -4.82
CA TYR A 34 9.65 -10.60 -3.68
C TYR A 34 10.05 -11.35 -2.40
N ILE A 35 9.44 -12.51 -2.15
CA ILE A 35 9.82 -13.35 -1.01
C ILE A 35 11.27 -13.81 -1.14
N ARG A 36 11.70 -14.34 -2.29
CA ARG A 36 13.08 -14.79 -2.50
C ARG A 36 14.10 -13.66 -2.33
N ASN A 37 13.81 -12.49 -2.87
CA ASN A 37 14.64 -11.30 -2.75
C ASN A 37 14.73 -10.79 -1.31
N THR A 38 13.72 -11.08 -0.48
CA THR A 38 13.72 -10.76 0.96
C THR A 38 14.46 -11.83 1.77
N LEU A 39 14.25 -13.11 1.46
CA LEU A 39 14.87 -14.24 2.18
C LEU A 39 16.39 -14.22 2.04
N ALA A 40 16.94 -13.95 0.84
CA ALA A 40 18.38 -14.06 0.63
C ALA A 40 19.23 -13.14 1.54
N PRO A 41 18.87 -11.85 1.79
CA PRO A 41 19.51 -11.04 2.82
C PRO A 41 19.30 -11.57 4.25
N LEU A 42 18.11 -12.05 4.59
CA LEU A 42 17.79 -12.53 5.95
C LEU A 42 18.48 -13.86 6.29
N GLU A 43 18.64 -14.75 5.32
CA GLU A 43 19.41 -15.99 5.47
C GLU A 43 20.90 -15.69 5.67
N ARG A 44 21.43 -14.67 4.99
CA ARG A 44 22.81 -14.20 5.22
C ARG A 44 22.98 -13.63 6.63
N GLU A 45 22.04 -12.83 7.11
CA GLU A 45 22.03 -12.36 8.51
C GLU A 45 22.02 -13.54 9.49
N ALA A 46 21.08 -14.49 9.32
CA ALA A 46 20.97 -15.65 10.20
C ALA A 46 22.27 -16.48 10.24
N SER A 47 22.93 -16.64 9.09
CA SER A 47 24.22 -17.31 9.00
C SER A 47 25.31 -16.55 9.77
N GLU A 48 25.33 -15.22 9.68
CA GLU A 48 26.30 -14.39 10.39
C GLU A 48 26.04 -14.36 11.90
N GLU A 49 24.78 -14.25 12.34
CA GLU A 49 24.37 -14.41 13.73
C GLU A 49 24.88 -15.73 14.31
N ALA A 50 24.73 -16.84 13.57
CA ALA A 50 25.20 -18.15 14.00
C ALA A 50 26.72 -18.24 14.13
N LYS A 51 27.48 -17.66 13.18
CA LYS A 51 28.95 -17.59 13.25
C LYS A 51 29.41 -16.78 14.47
N LEU A 52 28.80 -15.62 14.70
CA LEU A 52 29.15 -14.75 15.82
C LEU A 52 28.76 -15.39 17.16
N ALA A 53 27.63 -16.08 17.23
CA ALA A 53 27.21 -16.82 18.41
C ALA A 53 28.23 -17.91 18.78
N ALA A 54 28.74 -18.65 17.79
CA ALA A 54 29.76 -19.70 17.97
C ALA A 54 31.17 -19.15 18.28
N ASN A 55 31.42 -17.86 18.07
CA ASN A 55 32.73 -17.27 18.34
C ASN A 55 32.94 -17.06 19.84
N GLU A 56 33.75 -17.91 20.47
CA GLU A 56 34.07 -17.84 21.91
C GLU A 56 34.96 -16.64 22.30
N SER A 57 35.68 -16.06 21.35
CA SER A 57 36.60 -14.95 21.61
C SER A 57 35.89 -13.60 21.82
N LEU A 58 34.62 -13.49 21.44
CA LEU A 58 33.83 -12.27 21.56
C LEU A 58 32.97 -12.29 22.83
N SER A 59 32.97 -11.17 23.55
CA SER A 59 31.99 -10.94 24.61
C SER A 59 30.57 -10.85 24.05
N HIS A 60 29.55 -11.03 24.89
CA HIS A 60 28.15 -10.85 24.48
C HIS A 60 27.89 -9.47 23.86
N GLN A 61 28.46 -8.40 24.44
CA GLN A 61 28.35 -7.05 23.89
C GLN A 61 29.07 -6.92 22.53
N GLY A 62 30.24 -7.56 22.37
CA GLY A 62 30.96 -7.61 21.10
C GLY A 62 30.16 -8.32 20.00
N LYS A 63 29.49 -9.43 20.34
CA LYS A 63 28.60 -10.16 19.40
C LYS A 63 27.42 -9.28 18.97
N ALA A 64 26.72 -8.66 19.93
CA ALA A 64 25.59 -7.78 19.62
C ALA A 64 26.00 -6.59 18.74
N GLN A 65 27.16 -5.98 19.02
CA GLN A 65 27.68 -4.88 18.19
C GLN A 65 28.06 -5.34 16.79
N ALA A 66 28.64 -6.54 16.64
CA ALA A 66 28.99 -7.10 15.34
C ALA A 66 27.74 -7.41 14.50
N ILE A 67 26.70 -8.02 15.10
CA ILE A 67 25.41 -8.26 14.46
C ILE A 67 24.78 -6.94 14.01
N LYS A 68 24.65 -5.95 14.91
CA LYS A 68 24.14 -4.60 14.55
C LYS A 68 24.92 -3.98 13.40
N THR A 69 26.26 -4.11 13.41
CA THR A 69 27.13 -3.55 12.37
C THR A 69 26.91 -4.23 11.02
N PHE A 70 26.81 -5.56 11.01
CA PHE A 70 26.52 -6.33 9.80
C PHE A 70 25.13 -5.98 9.25
N ALA A 71 24.10 -6.00 10.10
CA ALA A 71 22.75 -5.62 9.69
C ALA A 71 22.70 -4.20 9.09
N THR A 72 23.36 -3.24 9.74
CA THR A 72 23.41 -1.84 9.29
C THR A 72 24.10 -1.66 7.94
N ARG A 73 25.18 -2.42 7.68
CA ARG A 73 26.03 -2.23 6.50
C ARG A 73 25.65 -3.11 5.32
N GLU A 74 25.12 -4.29 5.58
CA GLU A 74 24.89 -5.33 4.57
C GLU A 74 23.40 -5.62 4.40
N THR A 75 22.70 -5.95 5.49
CA THR A 75 21.31 -6.44 5.42
C THR A 75 20.30 -5.34 5.09
N VAL A 76 20.37 -4.19 5.78
CA VAL A 76 19.45 -3.08 5.53
C VAL A 76 19.59 -2.51 4.11
N PRO A 77 20.80 -2.22 3.60
CA PRO A 77 20.95 -1.77 2.22
C PRO A 77 20.50 -2.82 1.20
N ALA A 78 20.73 -4.12 1.45
CA ALA A 78 20.27 -5.18 0.58
C ALA A 78 18.74 -5.31 0.53
N LEU A 79 18.02 -4.81 1.54
CA LEU A 79 16.56 -4.82 1.61
C LEU A 79 15.91 -3.49 1.18
N ALA A 80 16.71 -2.47 0.83
CA ALA A 80 16.23 -1.15 0.39
C ALA A 80 15.40 -1.19 -0.90
N TRP A 81 15.48 -2.28 -1.68
CA TRP A 81 14.65 -2.48 -2.87
C TRP A 81 13.15 -2.52 -2.54
N ILE A 82 12.78 -3.01 -1.35
CA ILE A 82 11.38 -3.15 -0.92
C ILE A 82 10.67 -1.79 -0.97
N ARG A 83 11.34 -0.74 -0.50
CA ARG A 83 10.82 0.64 -0.54
C ARG A 83 10.52 1.07 -1.98
N LYS A 84 11.48 0.90 -2.89
CA LYS A 84 11.33 1.29 -4.30
C LYS A 84 10.17 0.55 -4.97
N GLU A 85 10.01 -0.72 -4.63
CA GLU A 85 8.95 -1.55 -5.20
C GLU A 85 7.57 -1.16 -4.67
N ILE A 86 7.45 -0.83 -3.38
CA ILE A 86 6.24 -0.24 -2.80
C ILE A 86 5.89 1.08 -3.50
N GLU A 87 6.86 1.99 -3.68
CA GLU A 87 6.65 3.25 -4.38
C GLU A 87 6.13 3.03 -5.82
N ARG A 88 6.69 2.03 -6.52
CA ARG A 88 6.26 1.65 -7.88
C ARG A 88 4.83 1.12 -7.90
N LEU A 89 4.48 0.20 -6.99
CA LEU A 89 3.15 -0.39 -6.89
C LEU A 89 2.10 0.65 -6.44
N ALA A 90 2.45 1.54 -5.51
CA ALA A 90 1.59 2.63 -5.07
C ALA A 90 1.31 3.65 -6.19
N ALA A 91 2.33 3.99 -6.99
CA ALA A 91 2.13 4.83 -8.17
C ALA A 91 1.21 4.17 -9.20
N LYS A 92 1.31 2.85 -9.38
CA LYS A 92 0.40 2.09 -10.27
C LYS A 92 -1.02 2.03 -9.70
N ASP A 93 -1.17 1.81 -8.40
CA ASP A 93 -2.46 1.83 -7.68
C ASP A 93 -3.16 3.19 -7.85
N GLN A 94 -2.41 4.28 -7.65
CA GLN A 94 -2.92 5.64 -7.80
C GLN A 94 -3.38 5.95 -9.23
N ARG A 95 -2.67 5.43 -10.25
CA ARG A 95 -3.10 5.57 -11.65
C ARG A 95 -4.45 4.89 -11.89
N TYR A 96 -4.64 3.67 -11.40
CA TYR A 96 -5.92 2.97 -11.48
C TYR A 96 -7.02 3.72 -10.72
N ARG A 97 -6.74 4.17 -9.49
CA ARG A 97 -7.70 4.98 -8.72
C ARG A 97 -8.11 6.24 -9.48
N THR A 98 -7.14 6.92 -10.10
CA THR A 98 -7.42 8.09 -10.93
C THR A 98 -8.33 7.72 -12.11
N GLN A 99 -8.03 6.62 -12.81
CA GLN A 99 -8.83 6.13 -13.94
C GLN A 99 -10.27 5.75 -13.55
N PHE A 100 -10.47 5.12 -12.38
CA PHE A 100 -11.77 4.57 -11.97
C PHE A 100 -12.64 5.57 -11.22
N PHE A 101 -12.04 6.42 -10.39
CA PHE A 101 -12.76 7.28 -9.44
C PHE A 101 -12.79 8.76 -9.84
N THR A 102 -12.03 9.15 -10.86
CA THR A 102 -12.12 10.51 -11.43
C THR A 102 -13.15 10.51 -12.56
N ILE A 103 -14.15 11.37 -12.46
CA ILE A 103 -15.15 11.55 -13.50
C ILE A 103 -14.80 12.76 -14.36
N ASP A 104 -14.31 12.50 -15.58
CA ASP A 104 -14.23 13.52 -16.62
C ASP A 104 -15.57 13.60 -17.36
N SER A 105 -16.29 14.70 -17.17
CA SER A 105 -17.58 14.92 -17.84
C SER A 105 -17.47 15.17 -19.36
N GLY A 106 -16.26 15.31 -19.90
CA GLY A 106 -16.00 15.61 -21.31
C GLY A 106 -16.27 17.06 -21.71
N LEU A 107 -16.90 17.86 -20.85
CA LEU A 107 -17.16 19.29 -21.06
C LEU A 107 -15.88 20.09 -20.84
N LYS A 108 -15.13 20.39 -21.90
CA LYS A 108 -13.84 21.09 -21.81
C LYS A 108 -13.99 22.60 -21.58
N ASP A 109 -15.04 23.21 -22.11
CA ASP A 109 -15.31 24.63 -21.91
C ASP A 109 -15.84 24.87 -20.47
N PRO A 110 -15.18 25.73 -19.66
CA PRO A 110 -15.60 25.98 -18.28
C PRO A 110 -16.98 26.62 -18.17
N THR A 111 -17.36 27.46 -19.13
CA THR A 111 -18.64 28.18 -19.13
C THR A 111 -19.77 27.21 -19.43
N GLU A 112 -19.61 26.38 -20.47
CA GLU A 112 -20.55 25.32 -20.82
C GLU A 112 -20.73 24.31 -19.69
N ARG A 113 -19.61 23.90 -19.06
CA ARG A 113 -19.63 23.01 -17.89
C ARG A 113 -20.43 23.63 -16.76
N LEU A 114 -20.16 24.89 -16.41
CA LEU A 114 -20.86 25.59 -15.33
C LEU A 114 -22.36 25.71 -15.62
N LEU A 115 -22.75 26.10 -16.83
CA LEU A 115 -24.17 26.24 -17.21
C LEU A 115 -24.89 24.90 -17.15
N THR A 116 -24.27 23.83 -17.66
CA THR A 116 -24.83 22.49 -17.63
C THR A 116 -24.95 21.94 -16.22
N TYR A 117 -23.91 22.12 -15.39
CA TYR A 117 -23.92 21.69 -14.00
C TYR A 117 -24.97 22.46 -13.20
N THR A 118 -25.07 23.78 -13.38
CA THR A 118 -26.09 24.61 -12.72
C THR A 118 -27.50 24.14 -13.06
N TYR A 119 -27.75 23.81 -14.33
CA TYR A 119 -29.03 23.23 -14.74
C TYR A 119 -29.30 21.89 -14.04
N LEU A 120 -28.31 20.99 -13.99
CA LEU A 120 -28.46 19.68 -13.34
C LEU A 120 -28.65 19.80 -11.82
N TRP A 121 -27.90 20.68 -11.16
CA TRP A 121 -28.05 20.95 -9.73
C TRP A 121 -29.47 21.40 -9.39
N SER A 122 -30.07 22.29 -10.20
CA SER A 122 -31.48 22.70 -10.03
C SER A 122 -32.48 21.53 -10.06
N LYS A 123 -32.12 20.38 -10.66
CA LYS A 123 -32.92 19.16 -10.68
C LYS A 123 -32.65 18.22 -9.51
N PHE A 124 -31.45 18.28 -8.94
CA PHE A 124 -31.03 17.39 -7.85
C PHE A 124 -31.23 18.00 -6.46
N ASP A 125 -31.22 19.32 -6.33
CA ASP A 125 -31.34 20.02 -5.05
C ASP A 125 -32.69 19.73 -4.37
N SER A 126 -33.76 19.57 -5.15
CA SER A 126 -35.08 19.21 -4.64
C SER A 126 -35.25 17.73 -4.27
N LEU A 127 -34.27 16.88 -4.59
CA LEU A 127 -34.34 15.44 -4.30
C LEU A 127 -33.88 15.14 -2.87
N ASP A 128 -34.52 14.16 -2.24
CA ASP A 128 -34.03 13.58 -1.00
C ASP A 128 -32.76 12.74 -1.24
N GLN A 129 -32.04 12.41 -0.15
CA GLN A 129 -30.78 11.69 -0.25
C GLN A 129 -30.93 10.34 -0.97
N LYS A 130 -32.04 9.63 -0.74
CA LYS A 130 -32.31 8.34 -1.38
C LYS A 130 -32.46 8.46 -2.89
N SER A 131 -33.17 9.50 -3.35
CA SER A 131 -33.36 9.76 -4.78
C SER A 131 -32.06 10.22 -5.43
N ARG A 132 -31.25 11.04 -4.74
CA ARG A 132 -29.90 11.40 -5.22
C ARG A 132 -29.02 10.17 -5.38
N VAL A 133 -28.95 9.28 -4.38
CA VAL A 133 -28.21 8.01 -4.47
C VAL A 133 -28.71 7.16 -5.63
N THR A 134 -30.03 7.05 -5.81
CA THR A 134 -30.64 6.28 -6.90
C THR A 134 -30.25 6.85 -8.27
N GLN A 135 -30.30 8.17 -8.43
CA GLN A 135 -29.90 8.86 -9.65
C GLN A 135 -28.41 8.68 -9.93
N PHE A 136 -27.57 8.72 -8.89
CA PHE A 136 -26.13 8.50 -9.02
C PHE A 136 -25.80 7.07 -9.49
N VAL A 137 -26.45 6.06 -8.91
CA VAL A 137 -26.33 4.66 -9.33
C VAL A 137 -26.80 4.49 -10.78
N HIS A 138 -27.94 5.07 -11.14
CA HIS A 138 -28.46 5.02 -12.51
C HIS A 138 -27.48 5.67 -13.50
N ALA A 139 -26.98 6.87 -13.18
CA ALA A 139 -25.99 7.55 -14.01
C ALA A 139 -24.72 6.71 -14.18
N ALA A 140 -24.24 6.05 -13.13
CA ALA A 140 -23.07 5.16 -13.20
C ALA A 140 -23.32 3.91 -14.05
N ASN A 141 -24.51 3.31 -13.96
CA ASN A 141 -24.92 2.15 -14.76
C ASN A 141 -25.10 2.50 -16.24
N HIS A 142 -25.44 3.74 -16.56
CA HIS A 142 -25.61 4.20 -17.94
C HIS A 142 -24.42 5.02 -18.47
N ASP A 143 -23.34 5.09 -17.70
CA ASP A 143 -22.14 5.86 -18.02
C ASP A 143 -22.39 7.34 -18.36
N GLN A 144 -23.30 7.96 -17.63
CA GLN A 144 -23.68 9.37 -17.80
C GLN A 144 -22.67 10.29 -17.10
N LEU A 145 -21.47 10.43 -17.67
CA LEU A 145 -20.34 11.16 -17.09
C LEU A 145 -20.66 12.61 -16.70
N THR A 146 -21.48 13.31 -17.49
CA THR A 146 -21.92 14.68 -17.17
C THR A 146 -22.77 14.74 -15.91
N VAL A 147 -23.67 13.76 -15.72
CA VAL A 147 -24.52 13.67 -14.52
C VAL A 147 -23.69 13.32 -13.30
N LEU A 148 -22.82 12.31 -13.41
CA LEU A 148 -21.89 11.93 -12.34
C LEU A 148 -20.98 13.10 -11.93
N GLY A 149 -20.41 13.80 -12.92
CA GLY A 149 -19.55 14.95 -12.70
C GLY A 149 -20.30 16.10 -12.00
N ALA A 150 -21.54 16.39 -12.41
CA ALA A 150 -22.36 17.39 -11.75
C ALA A 150 -22.70 17.00 -10.31
N MET A 151 -23.07 15.75 -10.03
CA MET A 151 -23.42 15.31 -8.67
C MET A 151 -22.22 15.32 -7.70
N LEU A 152 -21.01 15.06 -8.21
CA LEU A 152 -19.77 15.10 -7.43
C LEU A 152 -19.18 16.52 -7.30
N GLY A 153 -19.41 17.38 -8.29
CA GLY A 153 -18.86 18.74 -8.35
C GLY A 153 -19.77 19.83 -7.77
N HIS A 154 -20.81 19.47 -7.03
CA HIS A 154 -21.76 20.42 -6.45
C HIS A 154 -21.06 21.36 -5.43
N PRO A 155 -21.33 22.69 -5.46
CA PRO A 155 -20.49 23.69 -4.79
C PRO A 155 -20.61 23.73 -3.26
N LEU A 156 -21.70 23.19 -2.69
CA LEU A 156 -21.87 23.17 -1.23
C LEU A 156 -21.25 21.92 -0.60
N GLU A 157 -21.57 20.76 -1.17
CA GLU A 157 -21.07 19.45 -0.77
C GLU A 157 -21.41 18.43 -1.87
N PRO A 158 -20.66 17.32 -1.98
CA PRO A 158 -21.02 16.21 -2.85
C PRO A 158 -22.42 15.67 -2.53
N MET A 159 -23.21 15.41 -3.57
CA MET A 159 -24.61 14.98 -3.40
C MET A 159 -24.77 13.53 -2.90
N VAL A 160 -23.67 12.79 -2.83
CA VAL A 160 -23.57 11.44 -2.28
C VAL A 160 -22.37 11.36 -1.35
N ASN A 161 -22.46 10.55 -0.30
CA ASN A 161 -21.33 10.33 0.60
C ASN A 161 -20.23 9.50 -0.07
N GLU A 162 -19.04 9.51 0.52
CA GLU A 162 -17.86 8.82 -0.03
C GLU A 162 -18.05 7.30 -0.12
N GLU A 163 -18.73 6.67 0.84
CA GLU A 163 -19.01 5.22 0.79
C GLU A 163 -19.86 4.83 -0.42
N VAL A 164 -20.94 5.57 -0.70
CA VAL A 164 -21.79 5.34 -1.88
C VAL A 164 -21.00 5.60 -3.15
N LYS A 165 -20.25 6.70 -3.20
CA LYS A 165 -19.41 7.05 -4.35
C LYS A 165 -18.41 5.93 -4.65
N GLU A 166 -17.64 5.47 -3.67
CA GLU A 166 -16.63 4.43 -3.85
C GLU A 166 -17.27 3.12 -4.33
N ARG A 167 -18.36 2.68 -3.68
CA ARG A 167 -19.07 1.46 -4.08
C ARG A 167 -19.59 1.53 -5.52
N VAL A 168 -20.26 2.63 -5.88
CA VAL A 168 -20.88 2.78 -7.20
C VAL A 168 -19.84 2.91 -8.30
N LEU A 169 -18.77 3.67 -8.06
CA LEU A 169 -17.69 3.82 -9.04
C LEU A 169 -16.85 2.53 -9.18
N THR A 170 -16.73 1.75 -8.12
CA THR A 170 -16.14 0.40 -8.17
C THR A 170 -16.94 -0.52 -9.10
N GLU A 171 -18.26 -0.60 -8.93
CA GLU A 171 -19.10 -1.42 -9.79
C GLU A 171 -19.11 -0.93 -11.25
N ARG A 172 -19.06 0.40 -11.45
CA ARG A 172 -18.86 0.98 -12.79
C ARG A 172 -17.51 0.56 -13.39
N ALA A 173 -16.42 0.59 -12.64
CA ALA A 173 -15.08 0.21 -13.10
C ALA A 173 -15.01 -1.28 -13.47
N LYS A 174 -15.57 -2.17 -12.63
CA LYS A 174 -15.69 -3.60 -12.92
C LYS A 174 -16.43 -3.87 -14.23
N ARG A 175 -17.48 -3.09 -14.51
CA ARG A 175 -18.30 -3.25 -15.72
C ARG A 175 -17.60 -2.69 -16.97
N LEU A 176 -17.04 -1.49 -16.91
CA LEU A 176 -16.51 -0.79 -18.08
C LEU A 176 -15.08 -1.22 -18.42
N THR A 177 -14.26 -1.50 -17.41
CA THR A 177 -12.84 -1.85 -17.56
C THR A 177 -12.48 -3.06 -16.69
N PRO A 178 -13.12 -4.23 -16.89
CA PRO A 178 -12.97 -5.40 -16.02
C PRO A 178 -11.51 -5.87 -15.90
N ARG A 179 -10.75 -5.83 -16.99
CA ARG A 179 -9.33 -6.25 -16.98
C ARG A 179 -8.45 -5.29 -16.20
N ASP A 180 -8.66 -3.99 -16.33
CA ASP A 180 -7.88 -2.99 -15.60
C ASP A 180 -8.22 -3.04 -14.10
N TYR A 181 -9.50 -3.23 -13.78
CA TYR A 181 -9.95 -3.35 -12.40
C TYR A 181 -9.40 -4.62 -11.73
N ASP A 182 -9.42 -5.75 -12.42
CA ASP A 182 -8.77 -6.96 -11.93
C ASP A 182 -7.25 -6.75 -11.74
N ASN A 183 -6.55 -6.14 -12.70
CA ASN A 183 -5.14 -5.79 -12.54
C ASN A 183 -4.86 -4.82 -11.37
N PHE A 184 -5.83 -3.95 -11.04
CA PHE A 184 -5.78 -3.10 -9.86
C PHE A 184 -5.87 -3.93 -8.57
N GLU A 185 -6.81 -4.87 -8.48
CA GLU A 185 -6.90 -5.79 -7.33
C GLU A 185 -5.62 -6.62 -7.17
N GLN A 186 -5.08 -7.15 -8.27
CA GLN A 186 -3.80 -7.88 -8.26
C GLN A 186 -2.63 -7.00 -7.78
N ASN A 187 -2.56 -5.74 -8.23
CA ASN A 187 -1.54 -4.78 -7.80
C ASN A 187 -1.68 -4.44 -6.31
N HIS A 188 -2.91 -4.27 -5.84
CA HIS A 188 -3.22 -3.94 -4.46
C HIS A 188 -2.77 -5.05 -3.51
N ILE A 189 -3.04 -6.32 -3.85
CA ILE A 189 -2.58 -7.50 -3.09
C ILE A 189 -1.06 -7.50 -2.93
N LEU A 190 -0.31 -7.19 -4.00
CA LEU A 190 1.16 -7.13 -3.93
C LEU A 190 1.66 -5.96 -3.07
N LEU A 191 0.99 -4.81 -3.14
CA LEU A 191 1.31 -3.63 -2.36
C LEU A 191 1.11 -3.89 -0.86
N GLU A 192 -0.04 -4.47 -0.48
CA GLU A 192 -0.33 -4.86 0.90
C GLU A 192 0.71 -5.87 1.41
N PHE A 193 0.99 -6.90 0.62
CA PHE A 193 1.98 -7.91 0.96
C PHE A 193 3.36 -7.31 1.22
N LEU A 194 3.90 -6.51 0.29
CA LEU A 194 5.22 -5.89 0.46
C LEU A 194 5.26 -4.91 1.62
N THR A 195 4.17 -4.16 1.85
CA THR A 195 4.07 -3.22 2.97
C THR A 195 4.15 -3.97 4.30
N MET A 196 3.41 -5.08 4.43
CA MET A 196 3.49 -5.97 5.59
C MET A 196 4.91 -6.53 5.80
N VAL A 197 5.55 -7.03 4.74
CA VAL A 197 6.93 -7.55 4.81
C VAL A 197 7.91 -6.46 5.24
N ARG A 198 7.82 -5.26 4.66
CA ARG A 198 8.64 -4.09 5.03
C ARG A 198 8.52 -3.79 6.51
N GLU A 199 7.29 -3.69 7.01
CA GLU A 199 7.04 -3.38 8.42
C GLU A 199 7.57 -4.47 9.35
N TRP A 200 7.37 -5.74 9.00
CA TRP A 200 7.82 -6.86 9.80
C TRP A 200 9.35 -6.90 9.93
N VAL A 201 10.05 -6.76 8.80
CA VAL A 201 11.52 -6.69 8.74
C VAL A 201 12.03 -5.48 9.51
N ALA A 202 11.44 -4.30 9.30
CA ALA A 202 11.86 -3.08 9.98
C ALA A 202 11.69 -3.17 11.51
N ARG A 203 10.59 -3.78 11.97
CA ARG A 203 10.35 -4.02 13.41
C ARG A 203 11.41 -4.91 14.02
N TRP A 204 11.80 -5.99 13.34
CA TRP A 204 12.87 -6.86 13.82
C TRP A 204 14.23 -6.14 13.87
N LEU A 205 14.60 -5.45 12.79
CA LEU A 205 15.85 -4.67 12.73
C LEU A 205 15.93 -3.60 13.82
N PHE A 206 14.81 -2.92 14.12
CA PHE A 206 14.77 -1.89 15.16
C PHE A 206 14.75 -2.46 16.57
N ASN A 207 13.84 -3.38 16.87
CA ASN A 207 13.58 -3.83 18.24
C ASN A 207 14.61 -4.86 18.74
N GLU A 208 15.15 -5.68 17.84
CA GLU A 208 16.00 -6.82 18.23
C GLU A 208 17.46 -6.63 17.87
N ILE A 209 17.72 -6.07 16.68
CA ILE A 209 19.09 -5.80 16.22
C ILE A 209 19.55 -4.39 16.61
N HIS A 210 18.61 -3.52 17.02
CA HIS A 210 18.86 -2.15 17.42
C HIS A 210 19.52 -1.30 16.32
N VAL A 211 19.16 -1.53 15.05
CA VAL A 211 19.59 -0.67 13.94
C VAL A 211 19.04 0.74 14.14
N ASP A 212 19.88 1.75 13.88
CA ASP A 212 19.51 3.14 14.13
C ASP A 212 18.38 3.61 13.20
N ILE A 213 17.45 4.41 13.73
CA ILE A 213 16.28 4.92 13.00
C ILE A 213 16.68 5.67 11.73
N SER A 214 17.79 6.40 11.73
CA SER A 214 18.29 7.14 10.55
C SER A 214 18.62 6.21 9.38
N VAL A 215 19.15 5.01 9.67
CA VAL A 215 19.47 3.99 8.66
C VAL A 215 18.16 3.38 8.12
N LEU A 216 17.21 3.07 9.01
CA LEU A 216 15.90 2.54 8.62
C LEU A 216 15.11 3.56 7.79
N ARG A 217 15.11 4.84 8.18
CA ARG A 217 14.49 5.95 7.45
C ARG A 217 15.01 6.04 6.02
N THR A 218 16.33 5.99 5.86
CA THR A 218 16.98 6.07 4.56
C THR A 218 16.56 4.93 3.64
N ASN A 219 16.53 3.69 4.15
CA ASN A 219 16.36 2.49 3.32
C ASN A 219 14.90 2.03 3.18
N PHE A 220 14.06 2.22 4.20
CA PHE A 220 12.67 1.75 4.22
C PHE A 220 11.63 2.87 4.10
N GLY A 221 12.01 4.13 4.29
CA GLY A 221 11.14 5.30 4.15
C GLY A 221 10.83 6.00 5.47
N ASP A 222 10.32 7.23 5.36
CA ASP A 222 9.96 8.06 6.52
C ASP A 222 8.78 7.48 7.30
N GLU A 223 7.86 6.76 6.63
CA GLU A 223 6.70 6.15 7.28
C GLU A 223 7.15 5.13 8.34
N ILE A 224 8.16 4.32 8.01
CA ILE A 224 8.74 3.33 8.93
C ILE A 224 9.45 4.03 10.10
N ALA A 225 10.19 5.11 9.84
CA ALA A 225 10.85 5.86 10.90
C ALA A 225 9.82 6.45 11.89
N LYS A 226 8.74 7.04 11.38
CA LYS A 226 7.65 7.61 12.19
C LYS A 226 6.99 6.56 13.10
N MET A 227 6.82 5.32 12.62
CA MET A 227 6.27 4.22 13.43
C MET A 227 7.07 3.98 14.72
N PHE A 228 8.38 4.16 14.69
CA PHE A 228 9.28 3.90 15.82
C PHE A 228 9.59 5.14 16.66
N GLU A 229 9.51 6.33 16.07
CA GLU A 229 9.63 7.61 16.80
C GLU A 229 8.53 7.76 17.85
N HIS A 230 7.33 7.22 17.60
CA HIS A 230 6.25 7.15 18.60
C HIS A 230 6.54 6.22 19.77
N GLN A 231 7.19 5.10 19.51
CA GLN A 231 7.53 4.12 20.55
C GLN A 231 8.64 4.63 21.47
N THR A 232 9.49 5.53 20.98
CA THR A 232 10.59 6.12 21.75
C THR A 232 10.23 7.43 22.47
N THR A 233 9.23 8.18 21.98
CA THR A 233 8.87 9.50 22.55
C THR A 233 7.52 9.54 23.28
N GLY A 234 6.62 8.58 23.04
CA GLY A 234 5.29 8.55 23.67
C GLY A 234 4.32 9.63 23.20
N ILE A 235 4.64 10.38 22.14
CA ILE A 235 3.79 11.47 21.61
C ILE A 235 3.29 11.09 20.21
N PRO A 236 1.97 11.04 19.95
CA PRO A 236 1.40 10.72 18.63
C PRO A 236 1.56 11.89 17.64
N VAL A 237 1.72 11.57 16.35
CA VAL A 237 1.78 12.53 15.22
C VAL A 237 0.35 12.95 14.94
N GLU A 238 0.12 14.27 14.94
CA GLU A 238 -1.14 14.87 14.53
C GLU A 238 -1.47 14.46 13.08
N ALA A 239 -2.70 13.98 12.92
CA ALA A 239 -3.29 13.53 11.65
C ALA A 239 -3.49 14.68 10.66
#